data_AF-A0A520HUM4-F1
#
_entry.id   AF-A0A520HUM4-F1
#
_cell.length_a   1.000
_cell.length_b   1.000
_cell.length_c   1.000
_cell.angle_alpha   90.00
_cell.angle_beta   90.00
_cell.angle_gamma   90.00
#
_symmetry.space_group_name_H-M   'P 1'
#
loop_
_entity.id
_entity.type
_entity.pdbx_description
1 polymer ?
#
loop_
_entity_poly.entity_id
_entity_poly.type
_entity_poly.pdbx_seq_one_letter_code
_entity_poly.pdbx_strand_id
1 'polypeptide(L)'
;ASYRAGLPFNFDSWDGYPPARERLYAAFRRAKSRPIVLSGDSHAAWANDLHDASGTLVAAEFGATAVTSPSYGSLLPGIGAHIADANDEVRYCDQDNKGYLVLTLTPEHATGEFRTVSTVLAKPFQTATARRFRAVAARPDQPLEDLG
;
A
#
# COMPACT_ATOMS: atom_id res chain seq x y z
N ALA A 1 -9.44 -21.25 11.07
CA ALA A 1 -8.21 -20.62 10.55
C ALA A 1 -7.91 -19.42 11.41
N SER A 2 -6.64 -19.23 11.78
CA SER A 2 -6.11 -18.23 12.73
C SER A 2 -6.68 -16.81 12.56
N TYR A 3 -6.95 -16.36 11.33
CA TYR A 3 -7.56 -15.03 11.07
C TYR A 3 -8.95 -14.87 11.71
N ARG A 4 -9.75 -15.95 11.86
CA ARG A 4 -11.05 -15.91 12.55
C ARG A 4 -10.94 -15.79 14.07
N ALA A 5 -9.75 -16.02 14.61
CA ALA A 5 -9.43 -15.84 16.02
C ALA A 5 -8.75 -14.48 16.30
N GLY A 6 -8.74 -13.57 15.31
CA GLY A 6 -8.07 -12.26 15.42
C GLY A 6 -6.54 -12.34 15.38
N LEU A 7 -5.98 -13.48 14.95
CA LEU A 7 -4.53 -13.62 14.79
C LEU A 7 -4.09 -13.04 13.45
N PRO A 8 -2.94 -12.35 13.40
CA PRO A 8 -2.47 -11.67 12.20
C PRO A 8 -2.16 -12.66 11.08
N PHE A 9 -2.44 -12.23 9.84
CA PHE A 9 -2.23 -13.04 8.65
C PHE A 9 -0.75 -13.19 8.32
N ASN A 10 0.04 -12.13 8.57
CA ASN A 10 1.48 -12.13 8.35
C ASN A 10 2.23 -11.65 9.60
N PHE A 11 2.86 -12.59 10.31
CA PHE A 11 3.65 -12.35 11.51
C PHE A 11 4.97 -11.62 11.24
N ASP A 12 5.41 -11.55 9.99
CA ASP A 12 6.63 -10.83 9.59
C ASP A 12 6.35 -9.37 9.21
N SER A 13 5.08 -9.02 8.97
CA SER A 13 4.63 -7.65 8.71
C SER A 13 4.15 -6.93 9.97
N TRP A 14 3.78 -5.66 9.84
CA TRP A 14 3.21 -4.86 10.92
C TRP A 14 1.97 -5.48 11.59
N ASP A 15 1.21 -6.33 10.88
CA ASP A 15 0.09 -7.07 11.48
C ASP A 15 0.56 -8.00 12.62
N GLY A 16 1.77 -8.54 12.52
CA GLY A 16 2.42 -9.33 13.57
C GLY A 16 2.75 -8.54 14.84
N TYR A 17 2.76 -7.20 14.77
CA TYR A 17 3.22 -6.34 15.86
C TYR A 17 2.27 -5.17 16.20
N PRO A 18 0.97 -5.42 16.50
CA PRO A 18 -0.01 -4.34 16.72
C PRO A 18 0.40 -3.34 17.80
N PRO A 19 0.93 -3.74 18.99
CA PRO A 19 1.37 -2.77 19.99
C PRO A 19 2.51 -1.85 19.52
N ALA A 20 3.39 -2.33 18.63
CA ALA A 20 4.46 -1.52 18.07
C ALA A 20 3.92 -0.53 17.02
N ARG A 21 3.00 -1.00 16.16
CA ARG A 21 2.31 -0.17 15.18
C ARG A 21 1.57 0.99 15.84
N GLU A 22 0.82 0.73 16.91
CA GLU A 22 0.09 1.79 17.63
C GLU A 22 1.03 2.82 18.29
N ARG A 23 2.20 2.40 18.79
CA ARG A 23 3.20 3.36 19.31
C ARG A 23 3.77 4.25 18.21
N LEU A 24 3.94 3.72 17.00
CA LEU A 24 4.37 4.48 15.83
C LEU A 24 3.29 5.50 15.42
N TYR A 25 2.03 5.08 15.34
CA TYR A 25 0.91 5.98 15.04
C TYR A 25 0.74 7.08 16.09
N ALA A 26 0.91 6.75 17.37
CA ALA A 26 0.94 7.74 18.44
C ALA A 26 2.09 8.75 18.25
N ALA A 27 3.23 8.33 17.69
CA ALA A 27 4.34 9.24 17.38
C ALA A 27 3.99 10.22 16.25
N PHE A 28 3.32 9.76 15.20
CA PHE A 28 2.83 10.62 14.12
C PHE A 28 1.88 11.70 14.66
N ARG A 29 0.93 11.29 15.51
CA ARG A 29 0.00 12.22 16.17
C ARG A 29 0.71 13.25 17.05
N ARG A 30 1.70 12.84 17.84
CA ARG A 30 2.51 13.77 18.65
C ARG A 30 3.27 14.78 17.79
N ALA A 31 3.76 14.36 16.62
CA ALA A 31 4.43 15.22 15.66
C ALA A 31 3.45 16.12 14.87
N LYS A 32 2.13 15.94 15.03
CA LYS A 32 1.08 16.63 14.27
C LYS A 32 1.28 16.48 12.76
N SER A 33 1.74 15.31 12.32
CA SER A 33 1.96 15.00 10.92
C SER A 33 1.08 13.84 10.47
N ARG A 34 0.74 13.86 9.18
CA ARG A 34 0.22 12.69 8.45
C ARG A 34 1.30 12.25 7.46
N PRO A 35 2.13 11.27 7.82
CA PRO A 35 3.23 10.85 6.97
C PRO A 35 2.74 10.02 5.78
N ILE A 36 3.62 9.94 4.77
CA ILE A 36 3.56 8.93 3.72
C ILE A 36 4.49 7.79 4.14
N VAL A 37 3.96 6.58 4.24
CA VAL A 37 4.71 5.35 4.50
C VAL A 37 5.04 4.69 3.16
N LEU A 38 6.31 4.35 2.95
CA LEU A 38 6.74 3.59 1.78
C LEU A 38 7.11 2.18 2.21
N SER A 39 6.56 1.20 1.51
CA SER A 39 6.76 -0.22 1.82
C SER A 39 7.11 -1.05 0.58
N GLY A 40 7.50 -2.30 0.83
CA GLY A 40 7.91 -3.28 -0.16
C GLY A 40 7.78 -4.68 0.43
N ASP A 41 8.77 -5.55 0.18
CA ASP A 41 8.87 -6.93 0.69
C ASP A 41 7.78 -7.91 0.22
N SER A 42 6.49 -7.55 0.31
CA SER A 42 5.34 -8.38 -0.06
C SER A 42 5.25 -8.77 -1.54
N HIS A 43 6.12 -8.19 -2.39
CA HIS A 43 6.14 -8.35 -3.85
C HIS A 43 4.84 -7.95 -4.57
N ALA A 44 4.01 -7.15 -3.92
CA ALA A 44 2.74 -6.64 -4.43
C ALA A 44 2.66 -5.12 -4.28
N ALA A 45 1.87 -4.48 -5.14
CA ALA A 45 1.63 -3.04 -5.05
C ALA A 45 0.43 -2.76 -4.15
N TRP A 46 0.55 -1.75 -3.27
CA TRP A 46 -0.45 -1.39 -2.27
C TRP A 46 -0.65 0.12 -2.21
N ALA A 47 -1.89 0.56 -2.12
CA ALA A 47 -2.24 1.90 -1.64
C ALA A 47 -3.21 1.74 -0.47
N ASN A 48 -2.81 2.19 0.71
CA ASN A 48 -3.60 2.01 1.94
C ASN A 48 -3.84 3.33 2.68
N ASP A 49 -5.03 3.44 3.25
CA ASP A 49 -5.40 4.46 4.23
C ASP A 49 -5.25 3.84 5.63
N LEU A 50 -4.17 4.20 6.33
CA LEU A 50 -3.80 3.57 7.60
C LEU A 50 -4.59 4.20 8.74
N HIS A 51 -5.37 3.39 9.47
CA HIS A 51 -6.11 3.82 10.63
C HIS A 51 -5.51 3.26 11.92
N ASP A 52 -5.55 4.06 12.99
CA ASP A 52 -5.20 3.56 14.32
C ASP A 52 -6.34 2.70 14.89
N ALA A 53 -6.10 2.07 16.05
CA ALA A 53 -7.10 1.21 16.69
C ALA A 53 -8.42 1.93 17.07
N SER A 54 -8.46 3.27 17.04
CA SER A 54 -9.69 4.05 17.24
C SER A 54 -10.46 4.31 15.95
N GLY A 55 -9.94 3.89 14.79
CA GLY A 55 -10.48 4.19 13.47
C GLY A 55 -10.10 5.57 12.96
N THR A 56 -9.09 6.22 13.55
CA THR A 56 -8.63 7.53 13.07
C THR A 56 -7.60 7.33 11.95
N LEU A 57 -7.80 7.99 10.80
CA LEU A 57 -6.81 8.01 9.72
C LEU A 57 -5.53 8.70 10.19
N VAL A 58 -4.39 7.99 10.13
CA VAL A 58 -3.11 8.48 10.65
C VAL A 58 -2.03 8.67 9.58
N ALA A 59 -2.09 7.93 8.48
CA ALA A 59 -1.07 7.95 7.44
C ALA A 59 -1.63 7.42 6.12
N ALA A 60 -0.94 7.74 5.02
CA ALA A 60 -1.14 7.04 3.75
C ALA A 60 0.06 6.14 3.47
N GLU A 61 -0.17 4.97 2.90
CA GLU A 61 0.88 4.04 2.49
C GLU A 61 0.89 3.86 0.98
N PHE A 62 2.10 3.85 0.41
CA PHE A 62 2.36 3.35 -0.94
C PHE A 62 3.39 2.22 -0.88
N GLY A 63 2.91 0.98 -1.04
CA GLY A 63 3.74 -0.21 -1.13
C GLY A 63 4.09 -0.55 -2.57
N ALA A 64 5.38 -0.62 -2.89
CA ALA A 64 5.82 -0.98 -4.24
C ALA A 64 5.83 -2.50 -4.44
N THR A 65 5.41 -2.95 -5.63
CA THR A 65 5.61 -4.33 -6.07
C THR A 65 7.11 -4.64 -6.21
N ALA A 66 7.44 -5.93 -6.38
CA ALA A 66 8.80 -6.33 -6.68
C ALA A 66 9.21 -5.94 -8.11
N VAL A 67 10.52 -5.76 -8.30
CA VAL A 67 11.09 -5.59 -9.64
C VAL A 67 10.97 -6.90 -10.44
N THR A 68 11.26 -8.05 -9.82
CA THR A 68 11.24 -9.36 -10.51
C THR A 68 10.69 -10.52 -9.68
N SER A 69 10.71 -10.45 -8.34
CA SER A 69 10.29 -11.56 -7.48
C SER A 69 8.81 -11.94 -7.64
N PRO A 70 8.44 -13.23 -7.55
CA PRO A 70 7.06 -13.66 -7.61
C PRO A 70 6.27 -13.25 -6.35
N SER A 71 4.96 -13.19 -6.48
CA SER A 71 3.99 -12.80 -5.46
C SER A 71 2.85 -13.82 -5.40
N TYR A 72 1.87 -13.64 -4.51
CA TYR A 72 0.72 -14.54 -4.45
C TYR A 72 -0.08 -14.56 -5.76
N GLY A 73 -0.13 -13.44 -6.50
CA GLY A 73 -0.77 -13.38 -7.82
C GLY A 73 -0.13 -14.29 -8.87
N SER A 74 1.14 -14.68 -8.69
CA SER A 74 1.78 -15.70 -9.54
C SER A 74 1.16 -17.10 -9.39
N LEU A 75 0.51 -17.37 -8.26
CA LEU A 75 -0.18 -18.63 -7.95
C LEU A 75 -1.70 -18.49 -8.05
N LEU A 76 -2.24 -17.33 -7.67
CA LEU A 76 -3.66 -17.00 -7.60
C LEU A 76 -3.91 -15.65 -8.30
N PRO A 77 -3.94 -15.62 -9.64
CA PRO A 77 -4.14 -14.37 -10.38
C PRO A 77 -5.42 -13.64 -9.96
N GLY A 78 -5.35 -12.32 -9.81
CA GLY A 78 -6.48 -11.48 -9.42
C GLY A 78 -6.78 -11.45 -7.92
N ILE A 79 -6.04 -12.17 -7.08
CA ILE A 79 -6.27 -12.21 -5.63
C ILE A 79 -6.18 -10.83 -4.96
N GLY A 80 -5.40 -9.91 -5.53
CA GLY A 80 -5.25 -8.54 -5.02
C GLY A 80 -6.57 -7.79 -4.90
N ALA A 81 -7.46 -7.92 -5.90
CA ALA A 81 -8.78 -7.27 -5.86
C ALA A 81 -9.63 -7.78 -4.68
N HIS A 82 -9.63 -9.09 -4.45
CA HIS A 82 -10.35 -9.68 -3.30
C HIS A 82 -9.76 -9.28 -1.95
N ILE A 83 -8.45 -9.06 -1.86
CA ILE A 83 -7.82 -8.54 -0.65
C ILE A 83 -8.27 -7.10 -0.39
N ALA A 84 -8.31 -6.26 -1.43
CA ALA A 84 -8.78 -4.88 -1.32
C ALA A 84 -10.26 -4.83 -0.89
N ASP A 85 -11.13 -5.62 -1.52
CA ASP A 85 -12.56 -5.67 -1.18
C ASP A 85 -12.84 -6.17 0.25
N ALA A 86 -11.93 -6.95 0.83
CA ALA A 86 -12.09 -7.53 2.16
C ALA A 86 -11.52 -6.66 3.30
N ASN A 87 -10.80 -5.57 3.00
CA ASN A 87 -10.12 -4.75 3.99
C ASN A 87 -10.37 -3.26 3.71
N ASP A 88 -11.11 -2.58 4.59
CA ASP A 88 -11.50 -1.18 4.41
C ASP A 88 -10.33 -0.19 4.28
N GLU A 89 -9.16 -0.53 4.83
CA GLU A 89 -7.94 0.29 4.68
C GLU A 89 -7.31 0.18 3.29
N VAL A 90 -7.56 -0.90 2.55
CA VAL A 90 -6.86 -1.21 1.31
C VAL A 90 -7.60 -0.61 0.12
N ARG A 91 -7.05 0.47 -0.42
CA ARG A 91 -7.63 1.20 -1.56
C ARG A 91 -7.25 0.57 -2.89
N TYR A 92 -6.09 -0.09 -2.94
CA TYR A 92 -5.59 -0.79 -4.10
C TYR A 92 -4.61 -1.89 -3.69
N CYS A 93 -4.76 -3.06 -4.29
CA CYS A 93 -3.81 -4.15 -4.18
C CYS A 93 -3.65 -4.81 -5.55
N ASP A 94 -2.42 -4.82 -6.08
CA ASP A 94 -2.05 -5.56 -7.28
C ASP A 94 -0.95 -6.56 -6.94
N GLN A 95 -1.35 -7.82 -6.93
CA GLN A 95 -0.51 -8.98 -6.66
C GLN A 95 0.04 -9.59 -7.94
N ASP A 96 -0.36 -9.14 -9.12
CA ASP A 96 -0.10 -9.82 -10.39
C ASP A 96 1.10 -9.20 -11.11
N ASN A 97 1.12 -7.86 -11.19
CA ASN A 97 2.13 -7.17 -11.99
C ASN A 97 3.43 -6.90 -11.22
N LYS A 98 4.51 -6.75 -12.00
CA LYS A 98 5.83 -6.31 -11.52
C LYS A 98 6.12 -4.90 -12.03
N GLY A 99 7.03 -4.20 -11.36
CA GLY A 99 7.36 -2.83 -11.70
C GLY A 99 7.88 -2.04 -10.51
N TYR A 100 7.42 -0.80 -10.36
CA TYR A 100 7.95 0.15 -9.38
C TYR A 100 6.94 1.28 -9.08
N LEU A 101 7.17 2.02 -8.01
CA LEU A 101 6.40 3.22 -7.66
C LEU A 101 7.17 4.47 -8.11
N VAL A 102 6.47 5.42 -8.74
CA VAL A 102 6.96 6.79 -8.90
C VAL A 102 6.22 7.67 -7.91
N LEU A 103 6.94 8.21 -6.92
CA LEU A 103 6.39 9.13 -5.93
C LEU A 103 6.78 10.56 -6.27
N THR A 104 5.78 11.41 -6.50
CA THR A 104 5.97 12.85 -6.69
C THR A 104 5.48 13.58 -5.45
N LEU A 105 6.37 14.35 -4.82
CA LEU A 105 6.08 15.13 -3.62
C LEU A 105 6.14 16.63 -3.92
N THR A 106 5.09 17.35 -3.58
CA THR A 106 5.05 18.81 -3.53
C THR A 106 4.61 19.25 -2.12
N PRO A 107 4.69 20.55 -1.78
CA PRO A 107 4.14 21.04 -0.51
C PRO A 107 2.64 20.75 -0.35
N GLU A 108 1.88 20.64 -1.45
CA GLU A 108 0.43 20.47 -1.46
C GLU A 108 -0.01 19.01 -1.52
N HIS A 109 0.77 18.13 -2.16
CA HIS A 109 0.36 16.76 -2.38
C HIS A 109 1.51 15.75 -2.51
N ALA A 110 1.19 14.50 -2.19
CA ALA A 110 1.99 13.33 -2.54
C ALA A 110 1.20 12.49 -3.54
N THR A 111 1.73 12.28 -4.75
CA THR A 111 1.11 11.41 -5.77
C THR A 111 1.98 10.18 -5.99
N GLY A 112 1.41 9.00 -5.77
CA GLY A 112 2.02 7.72 -6.06
C GLY A 112 1.47 7.15 -7.37
N GLU A 113 2.35 6.84 -8.32
CA GLU A 113 2.01 6.18 -9.58
C GLU A 113 2.61 4.78 -9.63
N PHE A 114 1.74 3.77 -9.69
CA PHE A 114 2.15 2.37 -9.79
C PHE A 114 2.47 2.04 -11.24
N ARG A 115 3.76 1.94 -11.55
CA ARG A 115 4.27 1.60 -12.88
C ARG A 115 4.45 0.10 -13.00
N THR A 116 3.92 -0.49 -14.06
CA THR A 116 4.05 -1.92 -14.36
C THR A 116 4.92 -2.15 -15.58
N VAL A 117 5.52 -3.34 -15.67
CA VAL A 117 6.23 -3.83 -16.86
C VAL A 117 5.47 -4.98 -17.51
N SER A 118 5.45 -5.05 -18.84
CA SER A 118 4.74 -6.11 -19.58
C SER A 118 5.34 -7.50 -19.38
N THR A 119 6.63 -7.58 -19.10
CA THR A 119 7.33 -8.83 -18.76
C THR A 119 8.66 -8.51 -18.07
N VAL A 120 9.08 -9.40 -17.16
CA VAL A 120 10.42 -9.38 -16.53
C VAL A 120 11.38 -10.38 -17.16
N LEU A 121 10.92 -11.17 -18.14
CA LEU A 121 11.65 -12.31 -18.70
C LEU A 121 12.40 -12.00 -20.00
N ALA A 122 12.04 -10.92 -20.69
CA ALA A 122 12.59 -10.60 -22.01
C ALA A 122 12.64 -9.09 -22.28
N LYS A 123 13.42 -8.72 -23.30
CA LYS A 123 13.47 -7.37 -23.88
C LYS A 123 13.05 -7.43 -25.37
N PRO A 124 12.41 -6.38 -25.92
CA PRO A 124 11.95 -5.18 -25.20
C PRO A 124 10.74 -5.49 -24.30
N PHE A 125 10.58 -4.72 -23.24
CA PHE A 125 9.36 -4.68 -22.43
C PHE A 125 8.75 -3.28 -22.49
N GLN A 126 7.45 -3.18 -22.22
CA GLN A 126 6.72 -1.92 -22.16
C GLN A 126 6.44 -1.56 -20.70
N THR A 127 6.28 -0.26 -20.44
CA THR A 127 5.83 0.22 -19.13
C THR A 127 4.48 0.92 -19.24
N ALA A 128 3.62 0.72 -18.25
CA ALA A 128 2.33 1.39 -18.16
C ALA A 128 2.11 1.93 -16.73
N THR A 129 1.18 2.86 -16.57
CA THR A 129 0.66 3.22 -15.24
C THR A 129 -0.57 2.37 -14.99
N ALA A 130 -0.54 1.55 -13.94
CA ALA A 130 -1.67 0.70 -13.56
C ALA A 130 -2.68 1.44 -12.67
N ARG A 131 -2.18 2.25 -11.73
CA ARG A 131 -3.01 3.06 -10.85
C ARG A 131 -2.29 4.30 -10.36
N ARG A 132 -3.04 5.36 -10.03
CA ARG A 132 -2.50 6.56 -9.38
C ARG A 132 -3.33 6.96 -8.18
N PHE A 133 -2.66 7.34 -7.10
CA PHE A 133 -3.29 7.83 -5.89
C PHE A 133 -2.63 9.09 -5.39
N ARG A 134 -3.41 9.94 -4.73
CA ARG A 134 -2.94 11.21 -4.19
C ARG A 134 -3.39 11.41 -2.74
N ALA A 135 -2.43 11.76 -1.89
CA ALA A 135 -2.69 12.36 -0.59
C ALA A 135 -2.56 13.88 -0.69
N VAL A 136 -3.50 14.63 -0.12
CA VAL A 136 -3.52 16.09 -0.16
C VAL A 136 -3.21 16.65 1.22
N ALA A 137 -2.17 17.49 1.30
CA ALA A 137 -1.63 17.99 2.57
C ALA A 137 -2.65 18.84 3.34
N ALA A 138 -3.44 19.66 2.63
CA ALA A 138 -4.48 20.51 3.23
C ALA A 138 -5.72 19.73 3.72
N ARG A 139 -5.81 18.42 3.43
CA ARG A 139 -6.92 17.54 3.82
C ARG A 139 -6.37 16.31 4.56
N PRO A 140 -5.73 16.50 5.72
CA PRO A 140 -5.02 15.45 6.46
C PRO A 140 -5.93 14.31 6.95
N ASP A 141 -7.22 14.57 7.05
CA ASP A 141 -8.26 13.64 7.50
C ASP A 141 -8.97 12.90 6.35
N GLN A 142 -8.63 13.22 5.10
CA GLN A 142 -9.25 12.57 3.94
C GLN A 142 -8.44 11.38 3.42
N PRO A 143 -9.11 10.28 3.05
CA PRO A 143 -8.55 9.15 2.33
C PRO A 143 -7.74 9.54 1.08
N LEU A 144 -6.92 8.62 0.59
CA LEU A 144 -6.27 8.74 -0.71
C LEU A 144 -7.30 8.98 -1.83
N GLU A 145 -7.02 9.95 -2.71
CA GLU A 145 -7.78 10.18 -3.94
C GLU A 145 -7.29 9.25 -5.03
N ASP A 146 -8.18 8.47 -5.62
CA ASP A 146 -7.90 7.66 -6.80
C ASP A 146 -7.99 8.53 -8.07
N LEU A 147 -6.92 8.56 -8.85
CA LEU A 147 -6.80 9.40 -10.04
C LEU A 147 -6.90 8.60 -11.35
N GLY A 148 -7.20 7.30 -11.27
CA GLY A 148 -7.10 6.39 -12.43
C GLY A 148 -5.66 6.00 -12.68
#